data_AF-A0A1Z5HSC7-F1
#
_entry.id   AF-A0A1Z5HSC7-F1
#
_cell.length_a   1.000
_cell.length_b   1.000
_cell.length_c   1.000
_cell.angle_alpha   90.00
_cell.angle_beta   90.00
_cell.angle_gamma   90.00
#
_symmetry.space_group_name_H-M   'P 1'
#
loop_
_entity.id
_entity.type
_entity.pdbx_description
1 polymer ?
#
loop_
_entity_poly.entity_id
_entity_poly.type
_entity_poly.pdbx_seq_one_letter_code
_entity_poly.pdbx_strand_id
1 'polypeptide(L)' 'MQGAIAKETDVTLCNDMLMTERFVSGSYDTSIFDAVNPQVRQALQHIQQEEQQHGQGIVNYLNQKGMKSVTP' A
#
# COMPACT_ATOMS: atom_id res chain seq x y z
N MET A 1 15.92 25.93 -2.62
CA MET A 1 15.97 24.96 -1.51
C MET A 1 14.58 24.40 -1.15
N GLN A 2 13.49 25.19 -1.21
CA GLN A 2 12.13 24.69 -0.92
C GLN A 2 11.70 23.43 -1.71
N GLY A 3 12.04 23.30 -2.99
CA GLY A 3 11.61 22.15 -3.81
C GLY A 3 12.27 20.81 -3.46
N ALA A 4 13.46 20.82 -2.86
CA ALA A 4 14.15 19.60 -2.44
C ALA A 4 13.54 19.04 -1.13
N ILE A 5 13.23 19.93 -0.19
CA ILE A 5 12.59 19.57 1.09
C ILE A 5 11.19 19.00 0.86
N ALA A 6 10.39 19.60 -0.03
CA ALA A 6 9.07 19.07 -0.38
C ALA A 6 9.17 17.65 -0.99
N LYS A 7 10.16 17.41 -1.85
CA LYS A 7 10.40 16.09 -2.46
C LYS A 7 10.75 15.03 -1.41
N GLU A 8 11.61 15.34 -0.43
CA GLU A 8 11.98 14.41 0.64
C GLU A 8 10.81 14.10 1.59
N THR A 9 10.00 15.11 1.90
CA THR A 9 8.77 14.93 2.67
C THR A 9 7.78 14.02 1.93
N ASP A 10 7.54 14.26 0.64
CA ASP A 10 6.64 13.43 -0.19
C ASP A 10 7.11 11.97 -0.24
N VAL A 11 8.43 11.74 -0.38
CA VAL A 11 9.01 10.39 -0.32
C VAL A 11 8.72 9.73 1.01
N THR A 12 8.98 10.42 2.12
CA THR A 12 8.80 9.86 3.47
C THR A 12 7.34 9.47 3.70
N LEU A 13 6.41 10.39 3.43
CA LEU A 13 4.97 10.15 3.59
C LEU A 13 4.48 9.01 2.72
N CYS A 14 4.91 8.93 1.45
CA CYS A 14 4.53 7.83 0.57
C CYS A 14 5.07 6.48 1.05
N ASN A 15 6.29 6.43 1.59
CA ASN A 15 6.82 5.17 2.13
C ASN A 15 6.08 4.75 3.40
N ASP A 16 5.71 5.70 4.28
CA ASP A 16 4.90 5.42 5.47
C ASP A 16 3.51 4.88 5.09
N MET A 17 2.87 5.49 4.10
CA MET A 17 1.61 4.97 3.53
C MET A 17 1.82 3.58 2.95
N LEU A 18 2.84 3.36 2.12
CA LEU A 18 3.11 2.05 1.50
C LEU A 18 3.37 0.94 2.53
N MET A 19 4.06 1.26 3.63
CA MET A 19 4.23 0.31 4.73
C MET A 19 2.91 -0.02 5.42
N THR A 20 2.04 0.98 5.61
CA THR A 20 0.71 0.80 6.18
C THR A 20 -0.15 -0.10 5.29
N GLU A 21 -0.20 0.18 3.98
CA GLU A 21 -0.93 -0.64 3.01
C GLU A 21 -0.48 -2.10 3.04
N ARG A 22 0.84 -2.34 3.10
CA ARG A 22 1.38 -3.70 3.19
C ARG A 22 1.04 -4.41 4.50
N PHE A 23 1.08 -3.69 5.62
CA PHE A 23 0.73 -4.26 6.92
C PHE A 23 -0.75 -4.67 6.97
N VAL A 24 -1.64 -3.82 6.47
CA VAL A 24 -3.08 -4.10 6.38
C VAL A 24 -3.34 -5.24 5.39
N SER A 25 -2.70 -5.20 4.21
CA SER A 25 -2.84 -6.21 3.17
C SER A 25 -2.42 -7.60 3.65
N GLY A 26 -1.30 -7.71 4.40
CA GLY A 26 -0.90 -8.99 5.01
C GLY A 26 -1.88 -9.52 6.06
N SER A 27 -2.57 -8.63 6.77
CA SER A 27 -3.63 -9.00 7.71
C SER A 27 -4.85 -9.57 6.97
N TYR A 28 -5.19 -9.00 5.81
CA TYR A 28 -6.26 -9.52 4.95
C TYR A 28 -5.89 -10.87 4.32
N ASP A 29 -4.67 -11.07 3.85
CA ASP A 29 -4.23 -12.38 3.31
C ASP A 29 -4.45 -13.50 4.33
N THR A 30 -4.03 -13.29 5.58
CA THR A 30 -4.23 -14.25 6.68
C THR A 30 -5.72 -14.45 6.97
N SER A 31 -6.47 -13.35 7.07
CA SER A 31 -7.91 -13.41 7.39
C SER A 31 -8.74 -14.11 6.29
N ILE A 32 -8.38 -13.94 5.01
CA ILE A 32 -9.00 -14.62 3.87
C ILE A 32 -8.75 -16.12 3.94
N PHE A 33 -7.51 -16.52 4.27
CA PHE A 33 -7.12 -17.91 4.41
C PHE A 33 -7.91 -18.61 5.53
N ASP A 34 -8.06 -17.95 6.69
CA ASP A 34 -8.76 -18.50 7.85
C ASP A 34 -10.30 -18.38 7.78
N ALA A 35 -10.84 -17.54 6.89
CA ALA A 35 -12.28 -17.29 6.80
C ALA A 35 -13.05 -18.55 6.41
N VAL A 36 -13.93 -19.03 7.30
CA VAL A 36 -14.82 -20.18 7.06
C VAL A 36 -16.11 -19.81 6.32
N ASN A 37 -16.60 -18.58 6.51
CA ASN A 37 -17.81 -18.09 5.87
C ASN A 37 -17.49 -17.55 4.46
N PRO A 38 -18.10 -18.09 3.38
CA PRO A 38 -17.79 -17.69 2.01
C PRO A 38 -18.04 -16.21 1.71
N GLN A 39 -19.10 -15.62 2.27
CA GLN A 39 -19.45 -14.22 2.08
C GLN A 39 -18.43 -13.29 2.76
N VAL A 40 -17.98 -13.65 3.97
CA VAL A 40 -16.89 -12.93 4.64
C VAL A 40 -15.61 -13.03 3.84
N ARG A 41 -15.25 -14.23 3.35
CA ARG A 41 -14.06 -14.42 2.51
C ARG A 41 -14.11 -13.55 1.26
N GLN A 42 -15.25 -13.51 0.57
CA GLN A 42 -15.42 -12.70 -0.63
C GLN A 42 -15.30 -11.20 -0.35
N ALA A 43 -15.88 -10.71 0.75
CA ALA A 43 -15.74 -9.33 1.15
C ALA A 43 -14.27 -8.97 1.45
N LEU A 44 -13.56 -9.81 2.22
CA LEU A 44 -12.14 -9.60 2.51
C LEU A 44 -11.28 -9.67 1.25
N GLN A 45 -11.58 -10.57 0.30
CA GLN A 45 -10.89 -10.65 -0.99
C GLN A 45 -11.07 -9.38 -1.83
N HIS A 46 -12.24 -8.74 -1.76
CA HIS A 46 -12.46 -7.45 -2.43
C HIS A 46 -11.58 -6.36 -1.81
N ILE A 47 -11.59 -6.25 -0.48
CA ILE A 47 -10.78 -5.24 0.22
C ILE A 47 -9.29 -5.49 -0.03
N GLN A 48 -8.84 -6.75 0.01
CA GLN A 48 -7.45 -7.08 -0.30
C GLN A 48 -7.03 -6.65 -1.71
N GLN A 49 -7.93 -6.74 -2.70
CA GLN A 49 -7.65 -6.20 -4.05
C GLN A 49 -7.54 -4.68 -4.04
N GLU A 50 -8.36 -3.99 -3.25
CA GLU A 50 -8.28 -2.53 -3.08
C GLU A 50 -6.96 -2.11 -2.43
N GLU A 51 -6.52 -2.76 -1.34
CA GLU A 51 -5.24 -2.43 -0.68
C GLU A 51 -4.03 -2.69 -1.59
N GLN A 52 -4.07 -3.75 -2.40
CA GLN A 52 -3.04 -4.01 -3.41
C GLN A 52 -3.02 -2.91 -4.48
N GLN A 53 -4.17 -2.40 -4.91
CA GLN A 53 -4.27 -1.28 -5.84
C GLN A 53 -3.80 0.03 -5.21
N HIS A 54 -4.10 0.29 -3.93
CA HIS A 54 -3.58 1.43 -3.17
C HIS A 54 -2.04 1.41 -3.14
N GLY A 55 -1.45 0.27 -2.75
CA GLY A 55 -0.01 0.08 -2.74
C GLY A 55 0.63 0.30 -4.13
N GLN A 56 0.03 -0.25 -5.19
CA GLN A 56 0.49 -0.01 -6.57
C GLN A 56 0.37 1.46 -6.97
N GLY A 57 -0.68 2.15 -6.55
CA GLY A 57 -0.88 3.58 -6.79
C GLY A 57 0.22 4.43 -6.18
N ILE A 58 0.60 4.14 -4.93
CA ILE A 58 1.70 4.85 -4.23
C ILE A 58 3.03 4.60 -4.94
N VAL A 59 3.33 3.35 -5.32
CA VAL A 59 4.54 3.01 -6.06
C VAL A 59 4.58 3.71 -7.42
N ASN A 60 3.46 3.76 -8.14
CA ASN A 60 3.36 4.46 -9.42
C ASN A 60 3.59 5.97 -9.26
N TYR A 61 3.02 6.58 -8.22
CA TYR A 61 3.24 7.99 -7.91
C TYR A 61 4.73 8.29 -7.66
N LEU A 62 5.38 7.51 -6.80
CA LEU A 62 6.81 7.65 -6.51
C LEU A 62 7.66 7.53 -7.80
N ASN A 63 7.39 6.49 -8.60
CA ASN A 63 8.09 6.25 -9.86
C ASN A 63 7.92 7.41 -10.85
N GLN A 64 6.69 7.93 -11.03
CA GLN A 64 6.41 9.07 -11.90
C GLN A 64 7.14 10.35 -11.47
N LYS A 65 7.42 10.51 -10.17
CA LYS A 65 8.17 11.64 -9.62
C LYS A 65 9.68 11.42 -9.58
N GLY A 66 10.19 10.31 -10.12
CA GLY A 66 11.60 9.94 -10.04
C GLY A 66 12.07 9.78 -8.59
N MET A 67 11.18 9.31 -7.73
CA MET A 67 11.40 9.00 -6.33
C MET A 67 11.47 7.47 -6.18
N LYS A 68 12.48 6.94 -5.49
CA LYS A 68 12.55 5.49 -5.24
C LYS A 68 11.71 5.16 -4.01
N SER A 69 10.91 4.10 -4.09
CA SER A 69 10.41 3.46 -2.87
C SER A 69 11.60 2.83 -2.13
N VAL A 70 11.65 2.99 -0.81
CA VAL A 70 12.77 2.48 0.02
C VAL A 70 12.56 1.05 0.50
N THR A 71 11.80 0.26 -0.24
CA THR A 71 11.53 -1.13 0.14
C THR A 71 11.74 -2.10 -1.01
N PRO A 72 12.48 -3.20 -0.78
CA PRO A 72 12.65 -4.30 -1.73
C PRO A 72 11.34 -4.89 -2.23
#